data_AF-A0A9W7HH48-F1
#
_entry.id   AF-A0A9W7HH48-F1
#
_cell.length_a   1.000
_cell.length_b   1.000
_cell.length_c   1.000
_cell.angle_alpha   90.00
_cell.angle_beta   90.00
_cell.angle_gamma   90.00
#
_symmetry.space_group_name_H-M   'P 1'
#
loop_
_entity.id
_entity.type
_entity.pdbx_description
1 polymer ?
#
loop_
_entity_poly.entity_id
_entity_poly.type
_entity_poly.pdbx_seq_one_letter_code
_entity_poly.pdbx_strand_id
1 'polypeptide(L)'
;MHISSPILAAKSPFFYKLFSNGMRESEQRHVTLRIRASEEATLMDLLNFMYSNTLSTTTPTAVLDVLMAADKFEVASCMRYCNRLLRNLPMTCESALLYLGIFLLLF
;
A
#
# COMPACT_ATOMS: atom_id res chain seq x y z
N MET A 1 -12.04 0.52 -12.39
CA MET A 1 -11.79 -0.81 -11.79
C MET A 1 -12.85 -1.04 -10.72
N HIS A 2 -13.55 -2.18 -10.72
CA HIS A 2 -14.46 -2.55 -9.62
C HIS A 2 -13.70 -3.47 -8.67
N ILE A 3 -13.64 -3.08 -7.39
CA ILE A 3 -12.86 -3.78 -6.37
C ILE A 3 -13.82 -4.10 -5.22
N SER A 4 -13.81 -5.33 -4.73
CA SER A 4 -14.68 -5.79 -3.65
C SER A 4 -14.29 -5.15 -2.31
N SER A 5 -15.16 -4.27 -1.80
CA SER A 5 -14.99 -3.59 -0.51
C SER A 5 -14.74 -4.51 0.68
N PRO A 6 -15.37 -5.71 0.82
CA PRO A 6 -15.13 -6.58 1.97
C PRO A 6 -13.69 -7.10 2.06
N ILE A 7 -13.07 -7.42 0.92
CA ILE A 7 -11.68 -7.90 0.88
C ILE A 7 -10.74 -6.79 1.32
N LEU A 8 -10.95 -5.57 0.82
CA LEU A 8 -10.15 -4.42 1.19
C LEU A 8 -10.31 -4.07 2.67
N ALA A 9 -11.54 -4.04 3.18
CA ALA A 9 -11.85 -3.74 4.58
C ALA A 9 -11.22 -4.76 5.55
N ALA A 10 -11.23 -6.05 5.19
CA ALA A 10 -10.63 -7.09 6.02
C ALA A 10 -9.10 -6.98 6.13
N LYS A 11 -8.45 -6.34 5.16
CA LYS A 11 -6.97 -6.26 5.06
C LYS A 11 -6.41 -4.89 5.42
N SER A 12 -7.26 -3.89 5.63
CA SER A 12 -6.87 -2.50 5.87
C SER A 12 -7.89 -1.79 6.77
N PRO A 13 -7.48 -1.33 7.95
CA PRO A 13 -8.32 -0.48 8.81
C PRO A 13 -8.71 0.83 8.12
N PHE A 14 -7.86 1.40 7.27
CA PHE A 14 -8.20 2.56 6.45
C PHE A 14 -9.44 2.31 5.59
N PHE A 15 -9.42 1.22 4.80
CA PHE A 15 -10.54 0.87 3.93
C PHE A 15 -11.77 0.46 4.74
N TYR A 16 -11.60 -0.22 5.88
CA TYR A 16 -12.69 -0.50 6.80
C TYR A 16 -13.41 0.78 7.23
N LYS A 17 -12.65 1.77 7.75
CA LYS A 17 -13.18 3.08 8.17
C LYS A 17 -13.84 3.83 7.00
N LEU A 18 -13.21 3.79 5.83
CA LEU A 18 -13.72 4.44 4.63
C LEU A 18 -15.09 3.89 4.21
N PHE A 19 -15.24 2.56 4.18
CA PHE A 19 -16.50 1.94 3.80
C PHE A 19 -17.53 1.98 4.92
N SER A 20 -17.13 1.86 6.19
CA SER A 20 -18.06 1.94 7.31
C SER A 20 -18.65 3.35 7.46
N ASN A 21 -17.85 4.39 7.30
CA ASN A 21 -18.33 5.75 7.52
C ASN A 21 -18.98 6.30 6.24
N GLY A 22 -18.29 6.20 5.11
CA GLY A 22 -18.76 6.77 3.84
C GLY A 22 -20.04 6.12 3.30
N MET A 23 -20.14 4.78 3.36
CA MET A 23 -21.29 4.07 2.80
C MET A 23 -22.51 4.10 3.72
N ARG A 24 -22.31 4.09 5.05
CA ARG A 24 -23.43 4.12 6.02
C ARG A 24 -24.08 5.50 6.10
N GLU A 25 -23.30 6.57 5.98
CA GLU A 25 -23.81 7.95 6.07
C GLU A 25 -24.51 8.42 4.80
N SER A 26 -24.11 7.91 3.62
CA SER A 26 -24.55 8.45 2.33
C SER A 26 -25.52 7.54 1.55
N GLU A 27 -25.81 6.34 2.05
CA GLU A 27 -26.49 5.23 1.32
C GLU A 27 -25.88 4.93 -0.07
N GLN A 28 -24.66 5.39 -0.32
CA GLN A 28 -23.98 5.24 -1.60
C GLN A 28 -23.44 3.83 -1.76
N ARG A 29 -23.48 3.30 -2.99
CA ARG A 29 -22.94 1.98 -3.36
C ARG A 29 -21.47 2.03 -3.80
N HIS A 30 -20.92 3.22 -3.99
CA HIS A 30 -19.58 3.43 -4.54
C HIS A 30 -18.86 4.50 -3.73
N VAL A 31 -17.56 4.30 -3.49
CA VAL A 31 -16.68 5.29 -2.88
C VAL A 31 -15.61 5.68 -3.89
N THR A 32 -15.37 6.98 -4.03
CA THR A 32 -14.33 7.51 -4.92
C THR A 32 -13.09 7.85 -4.10
N LEU A 33 -11.98 7.17 -4.36
CA LEU A 33 -10.67 7.51 -3.82
C LEU A 33 -9.94 8.43 -4.81
N ARG A 34 -9.56 9.64 -4.37
CA ARG A 34 -8.75 10.55 -5.19
C ARG A 34 -7.27 10.32 -4.89
N ILE A 35 -6.50 10.08 -5.95
CA ILE A 35 -5.05 9.89 -5.90
C ILE A 35 -4.36 10.79 -6.93
N ARG A 36 -3.06 11.01 -6.77
CA ARG A 36 -2.26 11.64 -7.81
C ARG A 36 -2.00 10.65 -8.93
N ALA A 37 -1.87 11.12 -10.17
CA ALA A 37 -1.52 10.26 -11.31
C ALA A 37 -0.20 9.50 -11.09
N SER A 38 0.75 10.12 -10.37
CA SER A 38 2.02 9.50 -9.99
C SER A 38 1.87 8.31 -9.03
N GLU A 39 0.78 8.23 -8.27
CA GLU A 39 0.53 7.18 -7.28
C GLU A 39 -0.27 5.99 -7.86
N GLU A 40 -0.77 6.10 -9.09
CA GLU A 40 -1.69 5.12 -9.67
C GLU A 40 -1.08 3.73 -9.77
N ALA A 41 0.12 3.61 -10.35
CA ALA A 41 0.80 2.33 -10.50
C ALA A 41 1.05 1.65 -9.14
N THR A 42 1.56 2.41 -8.18
CA THR A 42 1.84 1.94 -6.82
C THR A 42 0.57 1.50 -6.09
N LEU A 43 -0.53 2.24 -6.24
CA LEU A 43 -1.81 1.83 -5.67
C LEU A 43 -2.31 0.53 -6.32
N MET A 44 -2.18 0.39 -7.64
CA MET A 44 -2.60 -0.83 -8.34
C MET A 44 -1.80 -2.05 -7.85
N ASP A 45 -0.50 -1.91 -7.63
CA ASP A 45 0.32 -2.98 -7.05
C ASP A 45 -0.12 -3.34 -5.63
N LEU A 46 -0.42 -2.34 -4.79
CA LEU A 46 -0.92 -2.56 -3.45
C LEU A 46 -2.28 -3.30 -3.46
N LEU A 47 -3.20 -2.88 -4.34
CA LEU A 47 -4.50 -3.52 -4.50
C LEU A 47 -4.33 -4.96 -4.99
N ASN A 48 -3.48 -5.19 -5.98
CA ASN A 48 -3.15 -6.54 -6.44
C ASN A 48 -2.62 -7.41 -5.28
N PHE A 49 -1.70 -6.88 -4.47
CA PHE A 49 -1.20 -7.56 -3.29
C PHE A 49 -2.32 -7.90 -2.29
N MET A 50 -3.29 -7.02 -2.09
CA MET A 50 -4.42 -7.33 -1.20
C MET A 50 -5.25 -8.52 -1.70
N TYR A 51 -5.28 -8.80 -3.01
CA TYR A 51 -5.99 -9.95 -3.58
C TYR A 51 -5.13 -11.20 -3.69
N SER A 52 -3.91 -11.09 -4.21
CA SER A 52 -3.04 -12.23 -4.53
C SER A 52 -1.94 -12.50 -3.48
N ASN A 53 -1.71 -11.58 -2.54
CA ASN A 53 -0.55 -11.54 -1.64
C ASN A 53 0.80 -11.51 -2.37
N THR A 54 0.85 -11.03 -3.62
CA THR A 54 2.09 -10.90 -4.41
C THR A 54 2.30 -9.48 -4.91
N LEU A 55 3.56 -9.04 -5.01
CA LEU A 55 3.94 -7.81 -5.71
C LEU A 55 4.71 -8.17 -6.98
N SER A 56 4.40 -7.47 -8.07
CA SER A 56 5.11 -7.57 -9.34
C SER A 56 6.40 -6.76 -9.36
N THR A 57 6.50 -5.75 -8.48
CA THR A 57 7.64 -4.85 -8.37
C THR A 57 8.78 -5.48 -7.58
N THR A 58 9.99 -5.41 -8.14
CA THR A 58 11.19 -6.02 -7.58
C THR A 58 12.34 -5.04 -7.38
N THR A 59 12.22 -3.81 -7.89
CA THR A 59 13.26 -2.77 -7.71
C THR A 59 13.15 -2.14 -6.32
N PRO A 60 14.28 -1.78 -5.67
CA PRO A 60 14.26 -1.20 -4.32
C PRO A 60 13.37 0.06 -4.22
N THR A 61 13.43 0.93 -5.21
CA THR A 61 12.64 2.17 -5.28
C THR A 61 11.15 1.89 -5.40
N ALA A 62 10.73 0.99 -6.29
CA ALA A 62 9.32 0.65 -6.44
C ALA A 62 8.78 -0.08 -5.19
N VAL A 63 9.58 -0.95 -4.56
CA VAL A 63 9.18 -1.59 -3.29
C VAL A 63 9.04 -0.56 -2.16
N LEU A 64 9.86 0.49 -2.15
CA LEU A 64 9.71 1.61 -1.22
C LEU A 64 8.41 2.38 -1.49
N ASP A 65 8.12 2.72 -2.74
CA ASP A 65 6.88 3.43 -3.09
C ASP A 65 5.66 2.62 -2.63
N VAL A 66 5.68 1.30 -2.86
CA VAL A 66 4.62 0.40 -2.37
C VAL A 66 4.60 0.35 -0.85
N LEU A 67 5.75 0.37 -0.16
CA LEU A 67 5.80 0.44 1.29
C LEU A 67 5.16 1.74 1.82
N MET A 68 5.43 2.88 1.21
CA MET A 68 4.81 4.17 1.56
C MET A 68 3.31 4.15 1.32
N ALA A 69 2.85 3.57 0.21
CA ALA A 69 1.43 3.38 -0.05
C ALA A 69 0.80 2.42 0.97
N ALA A 70 1.46 1.31 1.29
CA ALA A 70 0.98 0.34 2.28
C ALA A 70 0.82 0.97 3.66
N ASP A 71 1.73 1.85 4.06
CA ASP A 71 1.61 2.64 5.29
C ASP A 71 0.42 3.60 5.23
N LYS A 72 0.33 4.42 4.16
CA LYS A 72 -0.76 5.37 3.91
C LYS A 72 -2.15 4.72 3.95
N PHE A 73 -2.27 3.48 3.46
CA PHE A 73 -3.51 2.71 3.42
C PHE A 73 -3.59 1.64 4.53
N GLU A 74 -2.72 1.68 5.54
CA GLU A 74 -2.74 0.82 6.73
C GLU A 74 -2.74 -0.70 6.41
N VAL A 75 -2.01 -1.13 5.38
CA VAL A 75 -1.91 -2.54 4.95
C VAL A 75 -0.68 -3.21 5.57
N ALA A 76 -0.79 -3.58 6.85
CA ALA A 76 0.33 -4.11 7.63
C ALA A 76 1.02 -5.36 7.03
N SER A 77 0.26 -6.23 6.36
CA SER A 77 0.83 -7.42 5.69
C SER A 77 1.75 -7.04 4.54
N CYS A 78 1.39 -6.02 3.75
CA CYS A 78 2.21 -5.50 2.66
C CYS A 78 3.46 -4.81 3.22
N MET A 79 3.33 -4.02 4.29
CA MET A 79 4.50 -3.40 4.95
C MET A 79 5.52 -4.43 5.40
N ARG A 80 5.08 -5.54 6.02
CA ARG A 80 5.98 -6.65 6.41
C ARG A 80 6.58 -7.39 5.22
N TYR A 81 5.86 -7.46 4.10
CA TYR A 81 6.33 -8.08 2.88
C TYR A 81 7.40 -7.23 2.20
N CYS A 82 7.13 -5.94 1.98
CA CYS A 82 8.09 -4.97 1.44
C CYS A 82 9.36 -4.91 2.30
N ASN A 83 9.24 -4.83 3.63
CA ASN A 83 10.40 -4.85 4.53
C ASN A 83 11.28 -6.10 4.36
N ARG A 84 10.67 -7.26 4.12
CA ARG A 84 11.41 -8.51 3.88
C ARG A 84 12.10 -8.51 2.52
N LEU A 85 11.40 -8.09 1.46
CA LEU A 85 11.96 -7.93 0.11
C LEU A 85 13.16 -7.00 0.12
N LEU A 86 13.00 -5.84 0.74
CA LEU A 86 14.02 -4.82 0.90
C LEU A 86 15.27 -5.38 1.59
N ARG A 87 15.12 -6.06 2.73
CA ARG A 87 16.25 -6.68 3.44
C ARG A 87 17.00 -7.75 2.63
N ASN A 88 16.33 -8.39 1.67
CA ASN A 88 16.91 -9.43 0.83
C ASN A 88 17.54 -8.88 -0.47
N LEU A 89 17.29 -7.60 -0.81
CA LEU A 89 17.93 -6.95 -1.94
C LEU A 89 19.38 -6.59 -1.57
N PRO A 90 20.32 -6.64 -2.53
CA PRO A 90 21.71 -6.30 -2.27
C PRO A 90 21.79 -4.84 -1.77
N MET A 91 22.44 -4.65 -0.62
CA MET A 91 22.73 -3.33 -0.06
C MET A 91 23.70 -2.58 -0.98
N THR A 92 23.17 -1.78 -1.89
CA THR A 92 23.92 -0.76 -2.63
C THR A 92 23.88 0.55 -1.86
N CYS A 93 24.85 1.46 -2.09
CA CYS A 93 24.85 2.79 -1.48
C CYS A 93 23.52 3.55 -1.68
N GLU A 94 22.90 3.35 -2.84
CA GLU A 94 21.60 3.93 -3.17
C GLU A 94 20.48 3.38 -2.28
N SER A 95 20.46 2.06 -2.03
CA SER A 95 19.52 1.46 -1.09
C SER A 95 19.77 1.90 0.37
N ALA A 96 21.03 2.09 0.78
CA ALA A 96 21.37 2.53 2.13
C ALA A 96 20.85 3.94 2.44
N LEU A 97 20.96 4.87 1.48
CA LEU A 97 20.37 6.21 1.57
C LEU A 97 18.84 6.14 1.66
N LEU A 98 18.23 5.24 0.87
CA LEU A 98 16.79 5.00 0.88
C LEU A 98 16.31 4.51 2.26
N TYR A 99 17.01 3.54 2.86
CA TYR A 99 16.70 3.02 4.21
C TYR A 99 16.83 4.07 5.30
N LEU A 100 17.79 4.99 5.17
CA LEU A 100 17.95 6.08 6.13
C LEU A 100 16.71 6.98 6.17
N GLY A 101 16.07 7.21 5.01
CA GLY A 101 14.81 7.94 4.91
C GLY A 101 13.62 7.21 5.56
N ILE A 102 13.62 5.87 5.53
CA ILE A 102 12.56 5.06 6.16
C ILE A 102 12.56 5.21 7.68
N PHE A 103 13.73 5.34 8.30
CA PHE A 103 13.84 5.52 9.75
C PHE A 103 13.22 6.84 10.25
N LEU A 104 13.08 7.84 9.37
CA LEU A 104 12.44 9.13 9.64
C LEU A 104 10.92 9.14 9.37
N LEU A 105 10.38 8.13 8.70
CA LEU A 105 8.95 8.04 8.36
C LEU A 105 8.17 7.08 9.28
N LEU A 106 8.86 6.26 10.08
CA LEU A 106 8.27 5.29 11.00
C LEU A 106 8.40 5.66 12.49
N PHE A 107 8.93 6.86 12.80
CA PHE A 107 8.99 7.48 14.14
C PHE A 107 8.60 8.95 14.04
#